data_AF-A0A1A8WEV9-F1
#
_entry.id   AF-A0A1A8WEV9-F1
#
_cell.length_a   1.000
_cell.length_b   1.000
_cell.length_c   1.000
_cell.angle_alpha   90.00
_cell.angle_beta   90.00
_cell.angle_gamma   90.00
#
_symmetry.space_group_name_H-M   'P 1'
#
loop_
_entity.id
_entity.type
_entity.pdbx_description
1 polymer ?
#
loop_
_entity_poly.entity_id
_entity_poly.type
_entity_poly.pdbx_seq_one_letter_code
_entity_poly.pdbx_strand_id
1 'polypeptide(L)'
;MAENIVDSTFKLLKSDQTFRSNVNLYEFYDLLDTRLESHVVSKICRGCGKDNRSIDCISCNLQTILKDLDYMRPMFENKGLYDSKYYDYFMYWIYGKVTDSNKDGLGTYLFFSNLKDLLEKDIAKNKHKEKYLRIYDRRVLKKKKDLFDFLEYYYFLKSKLTANINKEEYCKYIEYIFELYKAVDQDHIAKAHKWYEEELELFKNKFALEGTNELNLLDIQCPNKCLKNIFDTSKTLCPLEKKDTELCMNEETEALVVAPQRTLQYDHILKEFSAYKKYEEFNKVNGGDNNKYCNDMCDLEKKYTGIKDLCKKLAKNIENLFKKNQNERIDGCEHLYYWIYDHIWDMFSKNSNYISDKESKEKKYLHDYFKNFDDIQGKIISDEYKCDEYHTYLYDINDLYEIYIKECCYCLKSGYCEENCGNYFLCNEKYNPYNLYLKLKCKYLSSGKDFKKVEKPLGVDHYVITASQKSAEGTCTKLACDPFYFTPFGSWLNRKVHKKKKIKDYLPEEHDQELLVHDLEPTYINSRNRKLRLLYHSA
;
A
#
# COMPACT_ATOMS: atom_id res chain seq x y z
N MET A 1 13.21 7.64 -1.36
CA MET A 1 13.88 8.57 -2.31
C MET A 1 12.89 9.30 -3.20
N ALA A 2 11.74 8.71 -3.61
CA ALA A 2 10.60 9.49 -4.14
C ALA A 2 10.17 10.62 -3.18
N GLU A 3 10.06 10.30 -1.88
CA GLU A 3 9.87 11.30 -0.81
C GLU A 3 10.93 12.41 -0.87
N ASN A 4 12.19 12.10 -1.16
CA ASN A 4 13.24 13.12 -1.24
C ASN A 4 13.06 14.04 -2.46
N ILE A 5 12.61 13.55 -3.61
CA ILE A 5 12.36 14.36 -4.82
C ILE A 5 11.11 15.23 -4.62
N VAL A 6 10.03 14.65 -4.10
CA VAL A 6 8.79 15.39 -3.80
C VAL A 6 9.06 16.44 -2.73
N ASP A 7 9.71 16.07 -1.63
CA ASP A 7 10.04 17.00 -0.53
C ASP A 7 11.02 18.08 -0.97
N SER A 8 12.06 17.74 -1.75
CA SER A 8 13.02 18.74 -2.26
C SER A 8 12.33 19.74 -3.18
N THR A 9 11.47 19.26 -4.06
CA THR A 9 10.70 20.12 -4.98
C THR A 9 9.72 20.98 -4.20
N PHE A 10 9.01 20.41 -3.23
CA PHE A 10 8.04 21.14 -2.44
C PHE A 10 8.71 22.20 -1.55
N LYS A 11 9.93 21.96 -1.05
CA LYS A 11 10.75 22.99 -0.38
C LYS A 11 11.06 24.15 -1.32
N LEU A 12 11.46 23.87 -2.57
CA LEU A 12 11.71 24.91 -3.57
C LEU A 12 10.43 25.70 -3.88
N LEU A 13 9.31 25.01 -4.12
CA LEU A 13 8.02 25.63 -4.38
C LEU A 13 7.57 26.54 -3.22
N LYS A 14 7.66 26.06 -1.98
CA LYS A 14 7.31 26.83 -0.77
C LYS A 14 8.18 28.07 -0.58
N SER A 15 9.44 28.04 -0.98
CA SER A 15 10.33 29.20 -0.88
C SER A 15 9.93 30.32 -1.86
N ASP A 16 9.28 29.98 -2.97
CA ASP A 16 8.89 30.94 -4.01
C ASP A 16 7.61 31.70 -3.61
N GLN A 17 7.69 33.03 -3.51
CA GLN A 17 6.56 33.88 -3.15
C GLN A 17 5.43 33.83 -4.20
N THR A 18 5.79 33.71 -5.48
CA THR A 18 4.81 33.66 -6.58
C THR A 18 4.05 32.34 -6.60
N PHE A 19 4.67 31.25 -6.15
CA PHE A 19 3.97 29.98 -5.96
C PHE A 19 2.88 30.13 -4.89
N ARG A 20 3.27 30.67 -3.72
CA ARG A 20 2.38 30.84 -2.56
C ARG A 20 1.17 31.72 -2.86
N SER A 21 1.31 32.72 -3.73
CA SER A 21 0.21 33.64 -4.08
C SER A 21 -0.66 33.20 -5.25
N ASN A 22 -0.12 32.42 -6.19
CA ASN A 22 -0.79 32.15 -7.48
C ASN A 22 -1.31 30.72 -7.63
N VAL A 23 -0.91 29.81 -6.76
CA VAL A 23 -1.36 28.42 -6.79
C VAL A 23 -2.46 28.21 -5.76
N ASN A 24 -3.71 28.24 -6.21
CA ASN A 24 -4.88 28.17 -5.33
C ASN A 24 -4.87 26.92 -4.42
N LEU A 25 -4.38 25.77 -4.92
CA LEU A 25 -4.30 24.55 -4.11
C LEU A 25 -3.37 24.72 -2.92
N TYR A 26 -2.21 25.34 -3.13
CA TYR A 26 -1.25 25.59 -2.06
C TYR A 26 -1.84 26.54 -1.01
N GLU A 27 -2.39 27.66 -1.45
CA GLU A 27 -3.02 28.65 -0.55
C GLU A 27 -4.16 28.02 0.26
N PHE A 28 -4.97 27.17 -0.37
CA PHE A 28 -6.03 26.43 0.30
C PHE A 28 -5.49 25.51 1.41
N TYR A 29 -4.42 24.76 1.13
CA TYR A 29 -3.76 23.91 2.14
C TYR A 29 -3.14 24.73 3.28
N ASP A 30 -2.45 25.81 2.95
CA ASP A 30 -1.77 26.68 3.91
C ASP A 30 -2.78 27.33 4.89
N LEU A 31 -3.93 27.79 4.37
CA LEU A 31 -5.02 28.32 5.19
C LEU A 31 -5.65 27.27 6.11
N LEU A 32 -5.91 26.06 5.60
CA LEU A 32 -6.42 24.96 6.42
C LEU A 32 -5.44 24.55 7.52
N ASP A 33 -4.14 24.46 7.19
CA ASP A 33 -3.09 24.13 8.14
C ASP A 33 -2.99 25.19 9.25
N THR A 34 -2.99 26.47 8.88
CA THR A 34 -2.97 27.59 9.83
C THR A 34 -4.18 27.56 10.77
N ARG A 35 -5.38 27.29 10.24
CA ARG A 35 -6.60 27.18 11.04
C ARG A 35 -6.56 25.97 11.97
N LEU A 36 -6.09 24.83 11.48
CA LEU A 36 -5.91 23.63 12.30
C LEU A 36 -5.01 23.91 13.51
N GLU A 37 -3.88 24.61 13.31
CA GLU A 37 -3.00 25.01 14.41
C GLU A 37 -3.71 25.86 15.47
N SER A 38 -4.59 26.77 15.04
CA SER A 38 -5.37 27.63 15.96
C SER A 38 -6.40 26.84 16.79
N HIS A 39 -7.00 25.78 16.22
CA HIS A 39 -8.02 24.96 16.90
C HIS A 39 -7.44 24.08 17.99
N VAL A 40 -6.18 23.68 17.89
CA VAL A 40 -5.52 22.80 18.88
C VAL A 40 -5.32 23.50 20.24
N VAL A 41 -5.44 24.83 20.30
CA VAL A 41 -5.41 25.62 21.54
C VAL A 41 -6.74 25.51 22.33
N SER A 42 -7.81 25.02 21.70
CA SER A 42 -9.11 24.77 22.34
C SER A 42 -9.06 23.50 23.21
N LYS A 43 -9.28 23.65 24.52
CA LYS A 43 -9.21 22.64 25.60
C LYS A 43 -10.08 21.36 25.46
N ILE A 44 -10.69 21.09 24.31
CA ILE A 44 -11.73 20.07 24.15
C ILE A 44 -11.15 18.67 23.87
N CYS A 45 -9.96 18.54 23.26
CA CYS A 45 -9.38 17.22 23.00
C CYS A 45 -8.21 16.83 23.91
N ARG A 46 -8.52 15.97 24.89
CA ARG A 46 -7.54 15.37 25.82
C ARG A 46 -6.47 14.50 25.14
N GLY A 47 -6.66 14.13 23.87
CA GLY A 47 -5.73 13.31 23.08
C GLY A 47 -4.78 14.08 22.15
N CYS A 48 -4.91 15.41 22.07
CA CYS A 48 -3.95 16.22 21.32
C CYS A 48 -2.69 16.44 22.16
N GLY A 49 -1.66 15.63 21.88
CA GLY A 49 -0.31 15.84 22.41
C GLY A 49 0.40 17.02 21.75
N LYS A 50 1.72 17.15 21.96
CA LYS A 50 2.55 18.22 21.37
C LYS A 50 2.64 18.17 19.83
N ASP A 51 2.19 17.09 19.19
CA ASP A 51 2.15 16.96 17.73
C ASP A 51 0.74 17.22 17.21
N ASN A 52 0.50 18.48 16.82
CA ASN A 52 -0.78 19.02 16.39
C ASN A 52 -1.26 18.47 15.03
N ARG A 53 -0.45 17.64 14.35
CA ARG A 53 -0.73 17.05 13.03
C ARG A 53 -1.32 15.64 13.10
N SER A 54 -1.57 15.10 14.29
CA SER A 54 -2.19 13.79 14.47
C SER A 54 -3.59 13.73 13.85
N ILE A 55 -3.91 12.62 13.17
CA ILE A 55 -5.28 12.32 12.69
C ILE A 55 -6.31 12.43 13.81
N ASP A 56 -5.96 12.07 15.06
CA ASP A 56 -6.89 12.18 16.18
C ASP A 56 -7.26 13.64 16.44
N CYS A 57 -6.31 14.56 16.30
CA CYS A 57 -6.56 15.99 16.40
C CYS A 57 -7.43 16.51 15.25
N ILE A 58 -7.23 16.00 14.04
CA ILE A 58 -8.08 16.36 12.90
C ILE A 58 -9.48 15.80 13.10
N SER A 59 -9.63 14.54 13.52
CA SER A 59 -10.91 13.91 13.82
C SER A 59 -11.67 14.67 14.89
N CYS A 60 -10.97 15.11 15.94
CA CYS A 60 -11.49 15.93 17.01
C CYS A 60 -12.03 17.29 16.55
N ASN A 61 -11.31 17.93 15.63
CA ASN A 61 -11.63 19.27 15.14
C ASN A 61 -12.43 19.26 13.84
N LEU A 62 -12.84 18.09 13.37
CA LEU A 62 -13.37 17.93 12.02
C LEU A 62 -14.61 18.79 11.77
N GLN A 63 -15.52 18.90 12.75
CA GLN A 63 -16.67 19.80 12.66
C GLN A 63 -16.27 21.28 12.53
N THR A 64 -15.22 21.70 13.22
CA THR A 64 -14.72 23.07 13.15
C THR A 64 -14.00 23.32 11.82
N ILE A 65 -13.21 22.36 11.34
CA ILE A 65 -12.59 22.39 10.01
C ILE A 65 -13.67 22.52 8.93
N LEU A 66 -14.77 21.75 9.04
CA LEU A 66 -15.88 21.86 8.10
C LEU A 66 -16.53 23.25 8.12
N LYS A 67 -16.64 23.90 9.28
CA LYS A 67 -17.11 25.30 9.37
C LYS A 67 -16.14 26.28 8.75
N ASP A 68 -14.83 26.08 8.93
CA ASP A 68 -13.82 26.90 8.28
C ASP A 68 -13.85 26.77 6.76
N LEU A 69 -14.08 25.56 6.24
CA LEU A 69 -14.29 25.35 4.81
C LEU A 69 -15.47 26.18 4.29
N ASP A 70 -16.58 26.22 5.02
CA ASP A 70 -17.73 27.02 4.61
C ASP A 70 -17.43 28.53 4.70
N TYR A 71 -16.62 28.96 5.67
CA TYR A 71 -16.17 30.35 5.79
C TYR A 71 -15.21 30.76 4.65
N MET A 72 -14.29 29.89 4.26
CA MET A 72 -13.30 30.17 3.20
C MET A 72 -13.89 30.09 1.79
N ARG A 73 -15.04 29.43 1.62
CA ARG A 73 -15.67 29.18 0.31
C ARG A 73 -15.78 30.43 -0.57
N PRO A 74 -16.33 31.58 -0.11
CA PRO A 74 -16.51 32.75 -0.97
C PRO A 74 -15.18 33.31 -1.50
N MET A 75 -14.10 33.17 -0.74
CA MET A 75 -12.78 33.61 -1.16
C MET A 75 -12.27 32.81 -2.37
N PHE A 76 -12.51 31.51 -2.40
CA PHE A 76 -12.06 30.64 -3.49
C PHE A 76 -13.03 30.67 -4.68
N GLU A 77 -14.33 30.85 -4.46
CA GLU A 77 -15.30 31.10 -5.54
C GLU A 77 -14.92 32.34 -6.36
N ASN A 78 -14.47 33.41 -5.69
CA ASN A 78 -13.96 34.62 -6.37
C ASN A 78 -12.68 34.36 -7.20
N LYS A 79 -11.94 33.28 -6.92
CA LYS A 79 -10.78 32.82 -7.70
C LYS A 79 -11.15 31.79 -8.77
N GLY A 80 -12.44 31.57 -9.01
CA GLY A 80 -12.95 30.63 -10.01
C GLY A 80 -12.95 29.16 -9.57
N LEU A 81 -12.85 28.88 -8.26
CA LEU A 81 -12.98 27.54 -7.70
C LEU A 81 -14.43 27.30 -7.27
N TYR A 82 -15.18 26.58 -8.09
CA TYR A 82 -16.58 26.26 -7.83
C TYR A 82 -16.77 24.81 -7.36
N ASP A 83 -17.76 24.61 -6.49
CA ASP A 83 -18.35 23.36 -6.03
C ASP A 83 -17.39 22.15 -5.95
N SER A 84 -17.33 21.32 -7.01
CA SER A 84 -16.64 20.04 -7.00
C SER A 84 -15.15 20.19 -6.72
N LYS A 85 -14.47 21.10 -7.43
CA LYS A 85 -13.02 21.26 -7.31
C LYS A 85 -12.60 21.77 -5.92
N TYR A 86 -13.45 22.57 -5.27
CA TYR A 86 -13.23 23.02 -3.90
C TYR A 86 -13.25 21.85 -2.90
N TYR A 87 -14.18 20.91 -3.08
CA TYR A 87 -14.22 19.69 -2.27
C TYR A 87 -13.08 18.74 -2.58
N ASP A 88 -12.69 18.63 -3.85
CA ASP A 88 -11.53 17.85 -4.26
C ASP A 88 -10.29 18.33 -3.49
N TYR A 89 -10.08 19.65 -3.40
CA TYR A 89 -8.97 20.22 -2.62
C TYR A 89 -9.03 19.78 -1.16
N PHE A 90 -10.19 19.88 -0.52
CA PHE A 90 -10.35 19.41 0.86
C PHE A 90 -10.04 17.92 1.02
N MET A 91 -10.52 17.07 0.12
CA MET A 91 -10.27 15.63 0.22
C MET A 91 -8.79 15.29 -0.01
N TYR A 92 -8.12 15.95 -0.94
CA TYR A 92 -6.69 15.77 -1.17
C TYR A 92 -5.81 16.36 -0.05
N TRP A 93 -6.29 17.37 0.65
CA TRP A 93 -5.68 17.84 1.90
C TRP A 93 -5.77 16.77 2.98
N ILE A 94 -6.96 16.19 3.19
CA ILE A 94 -7.20 15.08 4.12
C ILE A 94 -6.30 13.90 3.80
N TYR A 95 -6.18 13.52 2.52
CA TYR A 95 -5.29 12.44 2.09
C TYR A 95 -3.85 12.69 2.53
N GLY A 96 -3.35 13.91 2.36
CA GLY A 96 -2.02 14.31 2.85
C GLY A 96 -1.87 14.16 4.36
N LYS A 97 -2.85 14.64 5.14
CA LYS A 97 -2.81 14.51 6.60
C LYS A 97 -2.87 13.07 7.07
N VAL A 98 -3.64 12.24 6.38
CA VAL A 98 -3.74 10.81 6.69
C VAL A 98 -2.42 10.10 6.37
N THR A 99 -1.82 10.41 5.22
CA THR A 99 -0.54 9.83 4.79
C THR A 99 0.61 10.24 5.71
N ASP A 100 0.59 11.45 6.27
CA ASP A 100 1.64 11.95 7.16
C ASP A 100 1.52 11.43 8.61
N SER A 101 0.44 10.72 8.94
CA SER A 101 0.18 10.25 10.30
C SER A 101 0.83 8.89 10.63
N ASN A 102 1.01 8.59 11.91
CA ASN A 102 1.47 7.27 12.38
C ASN A 102 0.33 6.27 12.65
N LYS A 103 -0.87 6.48 12.07
CA LYS A 103 -2.02 5.59 12.33
C LYS A 103 -1.96 4.34 11.47
N ASP A 104 -2.40 3.25 12.07
CA ASP A 104 -2.64 1.97 11.38
C ASP A 104 -3.84 2.06 10.42
N GLY A 105 -4.05 0.97 9.65
CA GLY A 105 -5.16 0.89 8.69
C GLY A 105 -6.53 1.07 9.34
N LEU A 106 -6.71 0.60 10.58
CA LEU A 106 -7.96 0.76 11.33
C LEU A 106 -8.22 2.22 11.72
N GLY A 107 -7.20 2.93 12.22
CA GLY A 107 -7.31 4.36 12.52
C GLY A 107 -7.69 5.18 11.30
N THR A 108 -7.14 4.81 10.14
CA THR A 108 -7.49 5.42 8.85
C THR A 108 -8.95 5.13 8.47
N TYR A 109 -9.38 3.88 8.55
CA TYR A 109 -10.77 3.47 8.28
C TYR A 109 -11.77 4.22 9.17
N LEU A 110 -11.54 4.23 10.48
CA LEU A 110 -12.42 4.90 11.45
C LEU A 110 -12.49 6.41 11.20
N PHE A 111 -11.37 7.03 10.84
CA PHE A 111 -11.33 8.44 10.47
C PHE A 111 -12.23 8.73 9.27
N PHE A 112 -12.09 7.96 8.18
CA PHE A 112 -12.91 8.15 6.99
C PHE A 112 -14.38 7.79 7.22
N SER A 113 -14.69 6.81 8.07
CA SER A 113 -16.06 6.51 8.48
C SER A 113 -16.70 7.67 9.25
N ASN A 114 -15.97 8.28 10.20
CA ASN A 114 -16.45 9.45 10.92
C ASN A 114 -16.61 10.67 10.00
N LEU A 115 -15.66 10.86 9.07
CA LEU A 115 -15.75 11.90 8.06
C LEU A 115 -16.97 11.72 7.16
N LYS A 116 -17.24 10.48 6.72
CA LYS A 116 -18.45 10.11 5.98
C LYS A 116 -19.71 10.55 6.72
N ASP A 117 -19.88 10.12 7.95
CA ASP A 117 -21.09 10.41 8.76
C ASP A 117 -21.30 11.91 8.94
N LEU A 118 -20.23 12.69 9.08
CA LEU A 118 -20.30 14.14 9.21
C LEU A 118 -20.64 14.82 7.89
N LEU A 119 -20.02 14.39 6.79
CA LEU A 119 -20.33 14.89 5.46
C LEU A 119 -21.76 14.54 5.05
N GLU A 120 -22.28 13.37 5.43
CA GLU A 120 -23.66 12.92 5.17
C GLU A 120 -24.71 13.82 5.80
N LYS A 121 -24.46 14.32 7.02
CA LYS A 121 -25.34 15.26 7.71
C LYS A 121 -25.43 16.62 7.03
N ASP A 122 -24.46 16.96 6.17
CA ASP A 122 -24.45 18.20 5.41
C ASP A 122 -25.09 17.99 4.02
N ILE A 123 -26.36 18.41 3.90
CA ILE A 123 -27.22 18.19 2.73
C ILE A 123 -26.66 18.89 1.47
N ALA A 124 -25.90 19.98 1.65
CA ALA A 124 -25.30 20.76 0.56
C ALA A 124 -24.12 20.06 -0.13
N LYS A 125 -23.58 18.97 0.45
CA LYS A 125 -22.35 18.29 -0.01
C LYS A 125 -22.63 17.01 -0.82
N ASN A 126 -23.89 16.70 -1.12
CA ASN A 126 -24.39 15.36 -1.47
C ASN A 126 -24.00 14.78 -2.84
N LYS A 127 -23.54 15.57 -3.82
CA LYS A 127 -23.32 15.05 -5.19
C LYS A 127 -21.95 14.42 -5.44
N HIS A 128 -20.98 14.57 -4.53
CA HIS A 128 -19.58 14.14 -4.71
C HIS A 128 -19.09 13.13 -3.65
N LYS A 129 -19.98 12.56 -2.82
CA LYS A 129 -19.62 11.78 -1.61
C LYS A 129 -19.06 10.39 -1.90
N GLU A 130 -19.63 9.65 -2.86
CA GLU A 130 -19.29 8.24 -3.07
C GLU A 130 -17.84 8.00 -3.55
N LYS A 131 -17.29 8.96 -4.29
CA LYS A 131 -15.93 8.96 -4.85
C LYS A 131 -14.83 8.77 -3.80
N TYR A 132 -14.99 9.37 -2.63
CA TYR A 132 -13.88 9.53 -1.68
C TYR A 132 -13.86 8.55 -0.51
N LEU A 133 -14.95 7.79 -0.32
CA LEU A 133 -15.25 7.12 0.96
C LEU A 133 -14.92 5.62 0.98
N ARG A 134 -14.34 5.08 -0.09
CA ARG A 134 -14.04 3.64 -0.24
C ARG A 134 -12.54 3.28 -0.26
N ILE A 135 -11.64 4.25 -0.03
CA ILE A 135 -10.19 4.04 -0.13
C ILE A 135 -9.54 4.36 1.21
N TYR A 136 -9.01 3.33 1.88
CA TYR A 136 -8.32 3.46 3.18
C TYR A 136 -6.82 3.12 3.09
N ASP A 137 -6.36 2.59 1.95
CA ASP A 137 -4.93 2.30 1.74
C ASP A 137 -4.16 3.62 1.58
N ARG A 138 -3.35 3.95 2.59
CA ARG A 138 -2.54 5.17 2.63
C ARG A 138 -1.60 5.31 1.43
N ARG A 139 -1.13 4.21 0.84
CA ARG A 139 -0.26 4.22 -0.34
C ARG A 139 -1.03 4.67 -1.57
N VAL A 140 -2.29 4.23 -1.70
CA VAL A 140 -3.19 4.70 -2.74
C VAL A 140 -3.48 6.18 -2.56
N LEU A 141 -3.81 6.60 -1.33
CA LEU A 141 -4.07 8.02 -1.01
C LEU A 141 -2.88 8.93 -1.35
N LYS A 142 -1.65 8.48 -1.02
CA LYS A 142 -0.42 9.21 -1.34
C LYS A 142 -0.22 9.38 -2.85
N LYS A 143 -0.35 8.29 -3.62
CA LYS A 143 -0.20 8.33 -5.08
C LYS A 143 -1.26 9.21 -5.75
N LYS A 144 -2.52 9.12 -5.30
CA LYS A 144 -3.60 10.00 -5.77
C LYS A 144 -3.23 11.46 -5.52
N LYS A 145 -2.76 11.77 -4.31
CA LYS A 145 -2.36 13.13 -3.92
C LYS A 145 -1.21 13.66 -4.76
N ASP A 146 -0.12 12.89 -4.91
CA ASP A 146 1.04 13.31 -5.70
C ASP A 146 0.63 13.67 -7.15
N LEU A 147 -0.23 12.84 -7.76
CA LEU A 147 -0.77 13.09 -9.10
C LEU A 147 -1.64 14.36 -9.13
N PHE A 148 -2.58 14.51 -8.20
CA PHE A 148 -3.48 15.65 -8.15
C PHE A 148 -2.74 16.98 -7.91
N ASP A 149 -1.85 17.02 -6.91
CA ASP A 149 -1.06 18.20 -6.58
C ASP A 149 -0.19 18.62 -7.78
N PHE A 150 0.43 17.68 -8.48
CA PHE A 150 1.17 17.97 -9.71
C PHE A 150 0.31 18.65 -10.78
N LEU A 151 -0.90 18.16 -11.02
CA LEU A 151 -1.80 18.71 -12.04
C LEU A 151 -2.19 20.16 -11.76
N GLU A 152 -2.35 20.51 -10.48
CA GLU A 152 -2.60 21.89 -10.05
C GLU A 152 -1.34 22.76 -10.10
N TYR A 153 -0.15 22.19 -9.83
CA TYR A 153 1.11 22.92 -9.85
C TYR A 153 1.69 23.08 -11.26
N TYR A 154 1.21 22.32 -12.24
CA TYR A 154 1.81 22.19 -13.55
C TYR A 154 2.06 23.53 -14.27
N TYR A 155 1.08 24.43 -14.31
CA TYR A 155 1.24 25.71 -15.02
C TYR A 155 2.32 26.59 -14.39
N PHE A 156 2.45 26.53 -13.05
CA PHE A 156 3.53 27.20 -12.36
C PHE A 156 4.88 26.59 -12.74
N LEU A 157 5.01 25.26 -12.67
CA LEU A 157 6.23 24.55 -13.06
C LEU A 157 6.63 24.87 -14.51
N LYS A 158 5.67 24.85 -15.43
CA LYS A 158 5.85 25.22 -16.84
C LYS A 158 6.41 26.63 -16.99
N SER A 159 5.90 27.60 -16.21
CA SER A 159 6.41 28.97 -16.24
C SER A 159 7.88 29.05 -15.81
N LYS A 160 8.28 28.27 -14.80
CA LYS A 160 9.67 28.21 -14.31
C LYS A 160 10.60 27.47 -15.27
N LEU A 161 10.13 26.38 -15.89
CA LEU A 161 10.87 25.68 -16.94
C LEU A 161 11.16 26.61 -18.13
N THR A 162 10.16 27.38 -18.57
CA THR A 162 10.31 28.34 -19.68
C THR A 162 11.29 29.47 -19.31
N ALA A 163 11.31 29.88 -18.04
CA ALA A 163 12.26 30.84 -17.51
C ALA A 163 13.64 30.25 -17.15
N ASN A 164 13.85 28.94 -17.37
CA ASN A 164 15.08 28.21 -17.04
C ASN A 164 15.48 28.27 -15.54
N ILE A 165 14.50 28.37 -14.63
CA ILE A 165 14.71 28.45 -13.17
C ILE A 165 14.54 27.06 -12.54
N ASN A 166 15.53 26.59 -11.77
CA ASN A 166 15.55 25.27 -11.10
C ASN A 166 15.11 24.13 -12.03
N LYS A 167 15.53 24.25 -13.29
CA LYS A 167 15.02 23.45 -14.40
C LYS A 167 15.31 21.97 -14.21
N GLU A 168 16.49 21.64 -13.72
CA GLU A 168 16.90 20.26 -13.50
C GLU A 168 16.02 19.58 -12.42
N GLU A 169 15.80 20.26 -11.29
CA GLU A 169 14.98 19.77 -10.19
C GLU A 169 13.52 19.59 -10.62
N TYR A 170 12.96 20.57 -11.35
CA TYR A 170 11.59 20.45 -11.84
C TYR A 170 11.44 19.39 -12.93
N CYS A 171 12.43 19.21 -13.81
CA CYS A 171 12.42 18.11 -14.77
C CYS A 171 12.49 16.74 -14.09
N LYS A 172 13.28 16.59 -13.01
CA LYS A 172 13.31 15.37 -12.18
C LYS A 172 11.95 15.10 -11.51
N TYR A 173 11.29 16.13 -11.00
CA TYR A 173 9.96 15.99 -10.43
C TYR A 173 8.90 15.60 -11.47
N ILE A 174 8.92 16.23 -12.65
CA ILE A 174 7.99 15.91 -13.75
C ILE A 174 8.20 14.48 -14.23
N GLU A 175 9.45 14.04 -14.42
CA GLU A 175 9.79 12.65 -14.76
C GLU A 175 9.21 11.69 -13.72
N TYR A 176 9.44 11.94 -12.43
CA TYR A 176 8.87 11.13 -11.34
C TYR A 176 7.35 11.01 -11.42
N ILE A 177 6.63 12.11 -11.64
CA ILE A 177 5.16 12.09 -11.73
C ILE A 177 4.68 11.35 -12.99
N PHE A 178 5.37 11.50 -14.12
CA PHE A 178 5.06 10.79 -15.36
C PHE A 178 5.27 9.28 -15.21
N GLU A 179 6.31 8.86 -14.49
CA GLU A 179 6.52 7.45 -14.15
C GLU A 179 5.45 6.93 -13.18
N LEU A 180 5.07 7.73 -12.19
CA LEU A 180 3.98 7.42 -11.27
C LEU A 180 2.66 7.21 -12.02
N TYR A 181 2.32 8.11 -12.94
CA TYR A 181 1.14 7.98 -13.80
C TYR A 181 1.17 6.65 -14.56
N LYS A 182 2.30 6.31 -15.19
CA LYS A 182 2.43 5.09 -16.00
C LYS A 182 2.29 3.82 -15.17
N ALA A 183 2.88 3.81 -13.97
CA ALA A 183 2.72 2.71 -13.02
C ALA A 183 1.27 2.56 -12.55
N VAL A 184 0.59 3.67 -12.29
CA VAL A 184 -0.81 3.70 -11.86
C VAL A 184 -1.78 3.30 -12.96
N ASP A 185 -1.58 3.73 -14.20
CA ASP A 185 -2.40 3.36 -15.37
C ASP A 185 -2.29 1.85 -15.66
N GLN A 186 -1.08 1.28 -15.54
CA GLN A 186 -0.87 -0.17 -15.64
C GLN A 186 -1.56 -0.94 -14.51
N ASP A 187 -1.43 -0.48 -13.26
CA ASP A 187 -2.12 -1.07 -12.12
C ASP A 187 -3.65 -0.99 -12.30
N HIS A 188 -4.16 0.13 -12.81
CA HIS A 188 -5.59 0.34 -13.08
C HIS A 188 -6.13 -0.65 -14.12
N ILE A 189 -5.38 -0.88 -15.21
CA ILE A 189 -5.73 -1.88 -16.24
C ILE A 189 -5.70 -3.30 -15.64
N ALA A 190 -4.72 -3.60 -14.80
CA ALA A 190 -4.52 -4.94 -14.25
C ALA A 190 -5.50 -5.31 -13.13
N LYS A 191 -6.02 -4.33 -12.37
CA LYS A 191 -6.62 -4.61 -11.06
C LYS A 191 -8.13 -4.34 -10.90
N ALA A 192 -8.89 -3.99 -11.93
CA ALA A 192 -10.37 -3.84 -11.90
C ALA A 192 -11.01 -2.84 -10.88
N HIS A 193 -10.33 -2.38 -9.82
CA HIS A 193 -10.95 -1.61 -8.72
C HIS A 193 -11.14 -0.09 -8.99
N LYS A 194 -10.73 0.43 -10.16
CA LYS A 194 -10.93 1.84 -10.59
C LYS A 194 -10.43 2.96 -9.64
N TRP A 195 -9.51 2.67 -8.70
CA TRP A 195 -9.10 3.65 -7.67
C TRP A 195 -8.53 4.96 -8.19
N TYR A 196 -7.98 4.98 -9.40
CA TYR A 196 -7.28 6.13 -9.97
C TYR A 196 -7.97 6.73 -11.21
N GLU A 197 -9.19 6.30 -11.51
CA GLU A 197 -9.91 6.64 -12.75
C GLU A 197 -9.88 8.15 -13.03
N GLU A 198 -10.05 8.96 -12.00
CA GLU A 198 -10.19 10.41 -12.12
C GLU A 198 -8.86 11.14 -12.23
N GLU A 199 -7.82 10.73 -11.49
CA GLU A 199 -6.50 11.33 -11.67
C GLU A 199 -5.94 10.98 -13.04
N LEU A 200 -6.21 9.75 -13.52
CA LEU A 200 -5.86 9.33 -14.87
C LEU A 200 -6.60 10.16 -15.92
N GLU A 201 -7.89 10.42 -15.73
CA GLU A 201 -8.70 11.26 -16.62
C GLU A 201 -8.22 12.71 -16.61
N LEU A 202 -8.01 13.32 -15.44
CA LEU A 202 -7.49 14.69 -15.32
C LEU A 202 -6.12 14.84 -15.97
N PHE A 203 -5.25 13.83 -15.83
CA PHE A 203 -3.94 13.82 -16.46
C PHE A 203 -4.05 13.70 -17.98
N LYS A 204 -4.88 12.77 -18.50
CA LYS A 204 -5.15 12.63 -19.94
C LYS A 204 -5.71 13.93 -20.51
N ASN A 205 -6.68 14.55 -19.84
CA ASN A 205 -7.26 15.83 -20.26
C ASN A 205 -6.23 16.97 -20.27
N LYS A 206 -5.17 16.90 -19.46
CA LYS A 206 -4.13 17.94 -19.48
C LYS A 206 -3.10 17.74 -20.59
N PHE A 207 -2.71 16.49 -20.86
CA PHE A 207 -1.54 16.19 -21.71
C PHE A 207 -1.87 15.46 -23.03
N ALA A 208 -3.04 14.83 -23.15
CA ALA A 208 -3.46 14.07 -24.35
C ALA A 208 -4.40 14.85 -25.27
N LEU A 209 -4.93 16.01 -24.85
CA LEU A 209 -5.84 16.80 -25.69
C LEU A 209 -5.14 17.25 -26.98
N GLU A 210 -5.74 16.89 -28.12
CA GLU A 210 -5.27 17.33 -29.42
C GLU A 210 -5.18 18.87 -29.49
N GLY A 211 -4.00 19.38 -29.83
CA GLY A 211 -3.73 20.82 -29.94
C GLY A 211 -3.04 21.45 -28.72
N THR A 212 -2.98 20.77 -27.56
CA THR A 212 -2.14 21.23 -26.45
C THR A 212 -0.71 20.72 -26.68
N ASN A 213 0.17 21.58 -27.20
CA ASN A 213 1.60 21.27 -27.43
C ASN A 213 2.40 21.07 -26.10
N GLU A 214 1.74 20.66 -25.01
CA GLU A 214 2.32 20.53 -23.67
C GLU A 214 3.39 19.45 -23.63
N LEU A 215 3.12 18.25 -24.16
CA LEU A 215 4.12 17.17 -24.20
C LEU A 215 5.33 17.56 -25.05
N ASN A 216 5.11 18.20 -26.20
CA ASN A 216 6.20 18.67 -27.05
C ASN A 216 7.04 19.74 -26.33
N LEU A 217 6.39 20.66 -25.61
CA LEU A 217 7.08 21.67 -24.81
C LEU A 217 7.91 21.03 -23.69
N LEU A 218 7.32 20.09 -22.96
CA LEU A 218 8.02 19.37 -21.90
C LEU A 218 9.20 18.57 -22.41
N ASP A 219 9.10 17.95 -23.59
CA ASP A 219 10.20 17.18 -24.18
C ASP A 219 11.37 18.08 -24.63
N ILE A 220 11.07 19.27 -25.16
CA ILE A 220 12.07 20.30 -25.47
C ILE A 220 12.72 20.85 -24.19
N GLN A 221 11.91 21.09 -23.14
CA GLN A 221 12.41 21.64 -21.89
C GLN A 221 13.17 20.59 -21.07
N CYS A 222 12.75 19.34 -21.07
CA CYS A 222 13.34 18.26 -20.29
C CYS A 222 13.87 17.17 -21.25
N PRO A 223 14.99 17.42 -21.96
CA PRO A 223 15.51 16.49 -22.95
C PRO A 223 15.94 15.17 -22.31
N ASN A 224 15.88 14.09 -23.10
CA ASN A 224 16.26 12.72 -22.71
C ASN A 224 15.38 12.10 -21.61
N LYS A 225 14.17 12.62 -21.40
CA LYS A 225 13.18 12.10 -20.43
C LYS A 225 12.04 11.32 -21.07
N CYS A 226 11.94 11.34 -22.40
CA CYS A 226 10.93 10.63 -23.19
C CYS A 226 9.48 10.90 -22.73
N LEU A 227 9.21 12.12 -22.27
CA LEU A 227 7.90 12.48 -21.68
C LEU A 227 6.78 12.40 -22.71
N LYS A 228 7.12 12.59 -24.00
CA LYS A 228 6.19 12.48 -25.12
C LYS A 228 5.58 11.08 -25.28
N ASN A 229 6.27 10.04 -24.82
CA ASN A 229 5.87 8.63 -24.96
C ASN A 229 5.02 8.15 -23.78
N ILE A 230 4.49 9.07 -22.96
CA ILE A 230 3.71 8.74 -21.76
C ILE A 230 2.48 7.86 -22.07
N PHE A 231 1.83 8.09 -23.22
CA PHE A 231 0.63 7.36 -23.65
C PHE A 231 0.93 6.19 -24.61
N ASP A 232 2.20 5.90 -24.87
CA ASP A 232 2.58 4.74 -25.66
C ASP A 232 2.28 3.45 -24.87
N THR A 233 2.00 2.36 -25.60
CA THR A 233 1.72 1.04 -25.03
C THR A 233 2.92 0.40 -24.32
N SER A 234 4.10 1.01 -24.40
CA SER A 234 5.31 0.56 -23.70
C SER A 234 5.11 0.60 -22.18
N LYS A 235 5.82 -0.24 -21.43
CA LYS A 235 5.74 -0.21 -19.97
C LYS A 235 6.53 0.93 -19.32
N THR A 236 7.52 1.48 -20.03
CA THR A 236 8.45 2.51 -19.55
C THR A 236 8.29 3.80 -20.35
N LEU A 237 8.70 4.95 -19.80
CA LEU A 237 8.67 6.22 -20.55
C LEU A 237 9.61 6.21 -21.77
N CYS A 238 10.77 5.58 -21.65
CA CYS A 238 11.72 5.43 -22.75
C CYS A 238 11.74 3.97 -23.24
N PRO A 239 10.99 3.61 -24.31
CA PRO A 239 11.18 2.34 -25.02
C PRO A 239 12.51 2.35 -25.79
N LEU A 240 13.16 1.19 -25.94
CA LEU A 240 14.42 1.06 -26.69
C LEU A 240 14.19 0.82 -28.20
N GLU A 241 15.23 1.06 -29.01
CA GLU A 241 15.20 0.86 -30.46
C GLU A 241 15.24 -0.63 -30.85
N LYS A 242 14.45 -1.03 -31.86
CA LYS A 242 14.30 -2.44 -32.32
C LYS A 242 15.60 -3.21 -32.58
N LYS A 243 16.66 -2.52 -32.99
CA LYS A 243 17.97 -3.13 -33.31
C LYS A 243 18.67 -3.70 -32.07
N ASP A 244 18.39 -3.13 -30.91
CA ASP A 244 18.96 -3.58 -29.63
C ASP A 244 18.29 -4.85 -29.13
N THR A 245 16.99 -5.00 -29.41
CA THR A 245 16.21 -6.19 -29.08
C THR A 245 16.69 -7.41 -29.87
N GLU A 246 16.97 -7.28 -31.17
CA GLU A 246 17.46 -8.38 -32.02
C GLU A 246 18.85 -8.90 -31.61
N LEU A 247 19.77 -8.01 -31.23
CA LEU A 247 21.10 -8.38 -30.73
C LEU A 247 20.99 -9.20 -29.42
N CYS A 248 20.15 -8.75 -28.48
CA CYS A 248 19.94 -9.46 -27.23
C CYS A 248 19.27 -10.83 -27.40
N MET A 249 18.40 -11.02 -28.40
CA MET A 249 17.79 -12.33 -28.66
C MET A 249 18.83 -13.39 -29.04
N ASN A 250 19.95 -12.97 -29.64
CA ASN A 250 21.00 -13.83 -30.18
C ASN A 250 22.22 -14.00 -29.27
N GLU A 251 22.34 -13.24 -28.18
CA GLU A 251 23.43 -13.36 -27.22
C GLU A 251 23.14 -14.43 -26.14
N GLU A 252 24.05 -15.40 -26.03
CA GLU A 252 24.26 -16.21 -24.84
C GLU A 252 25.06 -15.37 -23.84
N THR A 253 24.38 -14.66 -22.95
CA THR A 253 25.06 -13.93 -21.88
C THR A 253 25.55 -14.91 -20.81
N GLU A 254 26.88 -15.07 -20.72
CA GLU A 254 27.60 -15.83 -19.69
C GLU A 254 27.66 -15.09 -18.34
N ALA A 255 26.58 -14.41 -17.95
CA ALA A 255 26.48 -13.73 -16.67
C ALA A 255 25.87 -14.66 -15.62
N LEU A 256 26.68 -15.13 -14.67
CA LEU A 256 26.19 -15.84 -13.49
C LEU A 256 25.36 -14.87 -12.63
N VAL A 257 24.05 -15.12 -12.49
CA VAL A 257 23.27 -14.52 -11.40
C VAL A 257 23.83 -15.05 -10.08
N VAL A 258 24.69 -14.25 -9.47
CA VAL A 258 25.24 -14.47 -8.13
C VAL A 258 24.18 -14.11 -7.10
N ALA A 259 24.21 -14.75 -5.93
CA ALA A 259 23.37 -14.35 -4.81
C ALA A 259 23.52 -12.83 -4.56
N PRO A 260 22.42 -12.11 -4.25
CA PRO A 260 22.46 -10.67 -4.01
C PRO A 260 23.52 -10.33 -2.97
N GLN A 261 24.37 -9.32 -3.24
CA GLN A 261 25.43 -8.92 -2.30
C GLN A 261 24.87 -8.31 -1.02
N ARG A 262 23.60 -7.90 -1.06
CA ARG A 262 22.84 -7.51 0.11
C ARG A 262 22.52 -8.75 0.96
N THR A 263 23.55 -9.25 1.64
CA THR A 263 23.37 -10.05 2.84
C THR A 263 22.33 -9.36 3.72
N LEU A 264 21.28 -10.05 4.14
CA LEU A 264 20.43 -9.55 5.22
C LEU A 264 21.38 -9.23 6.36
N GLN A 265 21.14 -8.14 7.09
CA GLN A 265 21.94 -7.76 8.26
C GLN A 265 22.16 -8.95 9.23
N TYR A 266 21.27 -9.94 9.16
CA TYR A 266 21.19 -11.15 9.96
C TYR A 266 21.54 -12.44 9.21
N ASP A 267 22.11 -12.37 8.00
CA ASP A 267 22.45 -13.55 7.19
C ASP A 267 23.30 -14.58 7.97
N HIS A 268 24.25 -14.12 8.77
CA HIS A 268 25.09 -14.99 9.60
C HIS A 268 24.30 -15.80 10.64
N ILE A 269 23.16 -15.27 11.10
CA ILE A 269 22.22 -15.95 11.99
C ILE A 269 21.27 -16.84 11.17
N LEU A 270 20.73 -16.31 10.07
CA LEU A 270 19.63 -16.91 9.33
C LEU A 270 20.06 -17.99 8.32
N LYS A 271 21.32 -18.00 7.88
CA LYS A 271 21.90 -18.95 6.90
C LYS A 271 21.64 -20.40 7.23
N GLU A 272 21.59 -20.73 8.51
CA GLU A 272 21.44 -22.09 8.97
C GLU A 272 19.97 -22.56 9.07
N PHE A 273 18.99 -21.68 8.81
CA PHE A 273 17.55 -21.94 8.98
C PHE A 273 16.83 -22.28 7.67
N SER A 274 15.61 -22.80 7.80
CA SER A 274 14.82 -23.38 6.71
C SER A 274 14.46 -22.38 5.60
N ALA A 275 14.15 -21.12 5.91
CA ALA A 275 13.83 -20.12 4.89
C ALA A 275 15.05 -19.81 4.00
N TYR A 276 16.24 -19.68 4.59
CA TYR A 276 17.46 -19.37 3.83
C TYR A 276 17.85 -20.48 2.86
N LYS A 277 17.68 -21.74 3.28
CA LYS A 277 17.94 -22.91 2.42
C LYS A 277 17.11 -22.88 1.14
N LYS A 278 15.85 -22.42 1.19
CA LYS A 278 14.99 -22.28 0.00
C LYS A 278 15.52 -21.22 -0.98
N TYR A 279 16.02 -20.10 -0.47
CA TYR A 279 16.65 -19.08 -1.33
C TYR A 279 17.89 -19.63 -2.03
N GLU A 280 18.71 -20.45 -1.35
CA GLU A 280 19.83 -21.13 -1.99
C GLU A 280 19.39 -22.14 -3.06
N GLU A 281 18.31 -22.88 -2.82
CA GLU A 281 17.75 -23.81 -3.81
C GLU A 281 17.35 -23.07 -5.09
N PHE A 282 16.68 -21.92 -4.97
CA PHE A 282 16.32 -21.08 -6.12
C PHE A 282 17.54 -20.54 -6.88
N ASN A 283 18.63 -20.21 -6.17
CA ASN A 283 19.88 -19.74 -6.79
C ASN A 283 20.58 -20.83 -7.62
N LYS A 284 20.46 -22.11 -7.20
CA LYS A 284 21.09 -23.28 -7.84
C LYS A 284 20.39 -23.73 -9.13
N VAL A 285 19.20 -23.22 -9.42
CA VAL A 285 18.46 -23.59 -10.63
C VAL A 285 19.08 -22.93 -11.86
N ASN A 286 19.35 -23.74 -12.89
CA ASN A 286 19.78 -23.27 -14.20
C ASN A 286 18.54 -22.90 -15.03
N GLY A 287 18.54 -21.69 -15.62
CA GLY A 287 17.40 -21.14 -16.34
C GLY A 287 16.98 -21.92 -17.59
N GLY A 288 17.89 -22.68 -18.21
CA GLY A 288 17.65 -23.52 -19.39
C GLY A 288 17.11 -22.74 -20.61
N ASP A 289 16.56 -23.47 -21.58
CA ASP A 289 16.06 -22.95 -22.87
C ASP A 289 14.70 -22.24 -22.78
N ASN A 290 14.21 -21.90 -21.57
CA ASN A 290 12.93 -21.22 -21.35
C ASN A 290 12.96 -19.73 -21.76
N ASN A 291 13.59 -19.42 -22.90
CA ASN A 291 13.86 -18.09 -23.42
C ASN A 291 12.56 -17.36 -23.83
N LYS A 292 11.50 -18.10 -24.21
CA LYS A 292 10.27 -17.50 -24.76
C LYS A 292 9.62 -16.45 -23.84
N TYR A 293 9.63 -16.66 -22.53
CA TYR A 293 9.01 -15.73 -21.57
C TYR A 293 9.88 -14.51 -21.24
N CYS A 294 11.17 -14.57 -21.58
CA CYS A 294 12.16 -13.55 -21.21
C CYS A 294 12.62 -12.69 -22.38
N ASN A 295 12.09 -12.92 -23.59
CA ASN A 295 12.44 -12.16 -24.79
C ASN A 295 12.13 -10.66 -24.66
N ASP A 296 11.03 -10.32 -23.98
CA ASP A 296 10.61 -8.91 -23.77
C ASP A 296 11.49 -8.17 -22.74
N MET A 297 12.39 -8.88 -22.04
CA MET A 297 13.35 -8.27 -21.10
C MET A 297 14.64 -7.82 -21.76
N CYS A 298 14.79 -7.99 -23.08
CA CYS A 298 15.99 -7.58 -23.80
C CYS A 298 16.32 -6.10 -23.68
N ASP A 299 15.29 -5.27 -23.58
CA ASP A 299 15.41 -3.84 -23.31
C ASP A 299 16.12 -3.54 -21.98
N LEU A 300 15.99 -4.43 -21.00
CA LEU A 300 16.53 -4.20 -19.66
C LEU A 300 17.96 -4.71 -19.51
N GLU A 301 18.43 -5.64 -20.35
CA GLU A 301 19.75 -6.26 -20.24
C GLU A 301 20.90 -5.24 -20.35
N LYS A 302 20.75 -4.25 -21.23
CA LYS A 302 21.74 -3.16 -21.38
C LYS A 302 21.87 -2.30 -20.11
N LYS A 303 20.76 -2.06 -19.43
CA LYS A 303 20.71 -1.21 -18.23
C LYS A 303 20.97 -2.01 -16.95
N TYR A 304 20.63 -3.29 -16.96
CA TYR A 304 20.68 -4.20 -15.83
C TYR A 304 21.20 -5.56 -16.31
N THR A 305 22.52 -5.65 -16.47
CA THR A 305 23.19 -6.88 -16.90
C THR A 305 22.82 -8.05 -16.00
N GLY A 306 22.45 -9.18 -16.60
CA GLY A 306 22.02 -10.40 -15.92
C GLY A 306 20.51 -10.53 -15.69
N ILE A 307 19.69 -9.54 -16.07
CA ILE A 307 18.23 -9.61 -15.86
C ILE A 307 17.57 -10.69 -16.70
N LYS A 308 18.10 -10.99 -17.90
CA LYS A 308 17.63 -12.10 -18.74
C LYS A 308 17.87 -13.45 -18.06
N ASP A 309 19.03 -13.66 -17.44
CA ASP A 309 19.32 -14.90 -16.70
C ASP A 309 18.43 -15.01 -15.46
N LEU A 310 18.23 -13.92 -14.72
CA LEU A 310 17.32 -13.88 -13.58
C LEU A 310 15.88 -14.25 -14.00
N CYS A 311 15.41 -13.72 -15.13
CA CYS A 311 14.10 -14.08 -15.69
C CYS A 311 14.01 -15.58 -16.01
N LYS A 312 15.04 -16.16 -16.64
CA LYS A 312 15.06 -17.60 -16.95
C LYS A 312 15.05 -18.45 -15.67
N LYS A 313 15.85 -18.08 -14.66
CA LYS A 313 15.86 -18.75 -13.34
C LYS A 313 14.49 -18.66 -12.67
N LEU A 314 13.88 -17.47 -12.67
CA LEU A 314 12.53 -17.26 -12.13
C LEU A 314 11.51 -18.17 -12.84
N ALA A 315 11.48 -18.17 -14.17
CA ALA A 315 10.57 -19.00 -14.95
C ALA A 315 10.74 -20.50 -14.62
N LYS A 316 11.98 -20.95 -14.47
CA LYS A 316 12.27 -22.34 -14.10
C LYS A 316 11.86 -22.68 -12.66
N ASN A 317 12.10 -21.78 -11.72
CA ASN A 317 11.66 -21.94 -10.33
C ASN A 317 10.13 -22.03 -10.25
N ILE A 318 9.41 -21.17 -10.97
CA ILE A 318 7.95 -21.22 -11.09
C ILE A 318 7.50 -22.59 -11.64
N GLU A 319 8.10 -23.06 -12.73
CA GLU A 319 7.79 -24.38 -13.32
C GLU A 319 8.01 -25.53 -12.32
N ASN A 320 9.08 -25.47 -11.54
CA ASN A 320 9.40 -26.47 -10.52
C ASN A 320 8.39 -26.44 -9.36
N LEU A 321 7.95 -25.25 -8.93
CA LEU A 321 6.92 -25.10 -7.89
C LEU A 321 5.55 -25.60 -8.34
N PHE A 322 5.18 -25.41 -9.60
CA PHE A 322 3.91 -25.94 -10.13
C PHE A 322 3.82 -27.46 -10.08
N LYS A 323 4.97 -28.17 -10.06
CA LYS A 323 5.04 -29.63 -9.91
C LYS A 323 4.88 -30.11 -8.47
N LYS A 324 4.92 -29.21 -7.48
CA LYS A 324 4.79 -29.52 -6.05
C LYS A 324 3.33 -29.65 -5.64
N ASN A 325 3.09 -30.24 -4.47
CA ASN A 325 1.76 -30.28 -3.85
C ASN A 325 1.30 -28.87 -3.42
N GLN A 326 0.03 -28.70 -3.07
CA GLN A 326 -0.55 -27.38 -2.79
C GLN A 326 0.18 -26.61 -1.68
N ASN A 327 0.48 -27.25 -0.55
CA ASN A 327 1.11 -26.57 0.59
C ASN A 327 2.56 -26.19 0.29
N GLU A 328 3.34 -27.12 -0.28
CA GLU A 328 4.72 -26.85 -0.71
C GLU A 328 4.77 -25.77 -1.80
N ARG A 329 3.77 -25.72 -2.67
CA ARG A 329 3.66 -24.71 -3.72
C ARG A 329 3.36 -23.34 -3.13
N ILE A 330 2.38 -23.22 -2.23
CA ILE A 330 2.04 -21.95 -1.57
C ILE A 330 3.27 -21.42 -0.82
N ASP A 331 3.85 -22.24 0.04
CA ASP A 331 5.03 -21.87 0.82
C ASP A 331 6.23 -21.52 -0.09
N GLY A 332 6.47 -22.30 -1.14
CA GLY A 332 7.52 -22.03 -2.11
C GLY A 332 7.28 -20.73 -2.90
N CYS A 333 6.04 -20.40 -3.26
CA CYS A 333 5.69 -19.16 -3.94
C CYS A 333 5.92 -17.93 -3.05
N GLU A 334 5.62 -18.02 -1.75
CA GLU A 334 5.89 -16.93 -0.80
C GLU A 334 7.39 -16.64 -0.70
N HIS A 335 8.23 -17.68 -0.61
CA HIS A 335 9.69 -17.50 -0.62
C HIS A 335 10.19 -17.01 -1.99
N LEU A 336 9.64 -17.53 -3.08
CA LEU A 336 10.06 -17.13 -4.42
C LEU A 336 9.81 -15.63 -4.67
N TYR A 337 8.73 -15.07 -4.11
CA TYR A 337 8.43 -13.64 -4.16
C TYR A 337 9.55 -12.79 -3.53
N TYR A 338 9.99 -13.15 -2.32
CA TYR A 338 11.08 -12.41 -1.65
C TYR A 338 12.43 -12.64 -2.31
N TRP A 339 12.67 -13.85 -2.82
CA TRP A 339 13.86 -14.18 -3.59
C TRP A 339 13.99 -13.30 -4.84
N ILE A 340 12.95 -13.21 -5.67
CA ILE A 340 13.01 -12.39 -6.88
C ILE A 340 13.12 -10.91 -6.52
N TYR A 341 12.46 -10.50 -5.44
CA TYR A 341 12.52 -9.14 -4.94
C TYR A 341 13.96 -8.74 -4.56
N ASP A 342 14.72 -9.58 -3.85
CA ASP A 342 16.11 -9.27 -3.51
C ASP A 342 17.00 -9.09 -4.75
N HIS A 343 16.82 -9.97 -5.74
CA HIS A 343 17.61 -9.94 -6.98
C HIS A 343 17.28 -8.71 -7.82
N ILE A 344 15.99 -8.41 -8.00
CA ILE A 344 15.53 -7.16 -8.63
C ILE A 344 16.15 -5.99 -7.86
N TRP A 345 15.96 -5.93 -6.54
CA TRP A 345 16.50 -4.83 -5.75
C TRP A 345 18.01 -4.64 -5.97
N ASP A 346 18.82 -5.69 -5.90
CA ASP A 346 20.28 -5.61 -6.08
C ASP A 346 20.67 -5.10 -7.47
N MET A 347 19.96 -5.52 -8.51
CA MET A 347 20.17 -5.05 -9.89
C MET A 347 19.78 -3.58 -10.06
N PHE A 348 18.59 -3.20 -9.60
CA PHE A 348 18.02 -1.88 -9.87
C PHE A 348 18.58 -0.80 -8.93
N SER A 349 19.04 -1.15 -7.73
CA SER A 349 19.60 -0.19 -6.77
C SER A 349 20.98 0.37 -7.16
N LYS A 350 21.73 -0.32 -8.02
CA LYS A 350 23.05 0.14 -8.50
C LYS A 350 22.97 1.31 -9.48
N ASN A 351 21.88 1.39 -10.24
CA ASN A 351 21.74 2.34 -11.37
C ASN A 351 20.58 3.33 -11.19
N SER A 352 19.93 3.37 -10.03
CA SER A 352 18.76 4.22 -9.85
C SER A 352 18.71 4.97 -8.53
N ASN A 353 18.17 6.20 -8.62
CA ASN A 353 17.72 7.01 -7.49
C ASN A 353 16.33 6.54 -6.97
N TYR A 354 15.90 5.32 -7.26
CA TYR A 354 14.57 4.86 -6.87
C TYR A 354 14.48 4.50 -5.38
N ILE A 355 13.25 4.66 -4.88
CA ILE A 355 12.74 4.50 -3.53
C ILE A 355 13.53 3.46 -2.73
N SER A 356 14.16 3.88 -1.62
CA SER A 356 14.38 3.03 -0.43
C SER A 356 13.08 2.29 -0.14
N ASP A 357 12.91 1.08 -0.67
CA ASP A 357 11.77 0.23 -0.38
C ASP A 357 12.05 -0.47 0.94
N LYS A 358 12.06 0.38 1.96
CA LYS A 358 12.18 0.04 3.37
C LYS A 358 11.07 -0.95 3.72
N GLU A 359 9.86 -0.73 3.23
CA GLU A 359 8.69 -1.56 3.48
C GLU A 359 8.88 -3.00 3.01
N SER A 360 9.27 -3.24 1.75
CA SER A 360 9.44 -4.63 1.27
C SER A 360 10.56 -5.38 1.98
N LYS A 361 11.63 -4.69 2.40
CA LYS A 361 12.66 -5.28 3.27
C LYS A 361 12.09 -5.70 4.62
N GLU A 362 11.33 -4.82 5.25
CA GLU A 362 10.71 -5.07 6.55
C GLU A 362 9.74 -6.25 6.47
N LYS A 363 8.91 -6.30 5.41
CA LYS A 363 8.03 -7.44 5.12
C LYS A 363 8.81 -8.73 4.94
N LYS A 364 9.94 -8.70 4.24
CA LYS A 364 10.81 -9.86 4.12
C LYS A 364 11.37 -10.29 5.47
N TYR A 365 11.90 -9.36 6.27
CA TYR A 365 12.42 -9.69 7.61
C TYR A 365 11.36 -10.33 8.50
N LEU A 366 10.12 -9.82 8.44
CA LEU A 366 8.97 -10.41 9.13
C LEU A 366 8.63 -11.79 8.58
N HIS A 367 8.52 -11.94 7.26
CA HIS A 367 8.29 -13.23 6.62
C HIS A 367 9.33 -14.28 7.06
N ASP A 368 10.62 -13.96 6.93
CA ASP A 368 11.73 -14.82 7.32
C ASP A 368 11.70 -15.13 8.82
N TYR A 369 11.35 -14.16 9.67
CA TYR A 369 11.19 -14.37 11.10
C TYR A 369 10.11 -15.40 11.42
N PHE A 370 8.91 -15.25 10.85
CA PHE A 370 7.81 -16.18 11.11
C PHE A 370 8.12 -17.58 10.57
N LYS A 371 8.74 -17.69 9.38
CA LYS A 371 9.13 -18.97 8.78
C LYS A 371 10.23 -19.68 9.57
N ASN A 372 11.16 -18.94 10.16
CA ASN A 372 12.26 -19.49 10.94
C ASN A 372 11.98 -19.56 12.44
N PHE A 373 10.80 -19.15 12.93
CA PHE A 373 10.53 -18.97 14.36
C PHE A 373 10.85 -20.23 15.20
N ASP A 374 10.37 -21.39 14.76
CA ASP A 374 10.57 -22.65 15.49
C ASP A 374 12.06 -23.09 15.44
N ASP A 375 12.75 -22.85 14.32
CA ASP A 375 14.19 -23.13 14.19
C ASP A 375 15.03 -22.21 15.11
N ILE A 376 14.71 -20.91 15.12
CA ILE A 376 15.32 -19.90 15.99
C ILE A 376 15.11 -20.28 17.45
N GLN A 377 13.89 -20.65 17.82
CA GLN A 377 13.53 -21.08 19.16
C GLN A 377 14.38 -22.27 19.63
N GLY A 378 14.60 -23.25 18.76
CA GLY A 378 15.42 -24.43 19.07
C GLY A 378 16.88 -24.07 19.30
N LYS A 379 17.45 -23.17 18.50
CA LYS A 379 18.88 -22.81 18.58
C LYS A 379 19.22 -21.80 19.67
N ILE A 380 18.34 -20.82 19.92
CA ILE A 380 18.53 -19.81 20.97
C ILE A 380 18.75 -20.46 22.35
N ILE A 381 18.14 -21.62 22.59
CA ILE A 381 18.33 -22.38 23.83
C ILE A 381 19.73 -23.01 23.93
N SER A 382 20.35 -23.33 22.79
CA SER A 382 21.58 -24.14 22.71
C SER A 382 22.87 -23.35 22.50
N ASP A 383 22.79 -22.09 22.06
CA ASP A 383 23.96 -21.32 21.62
C ASP A 383 24.25 -20.12 22.55
N GLU A 384 25.01 -20.37 23.63
CA GLU A 384 25.43 -19.33 24.58
C GLU A 384 26.37 -18.28 23.95
N TYR A 385 27.02 -18.59 22.83
CA TYR A 385 28.08 -17.75 22.22
C TYR A 385 27.53 -16.74 21.20
N LYS A 386 26.35 -16.97 20.62
CA LYS A 386 25.66 -16.04 19.70
C LYS A 386 24.60 -15.16 20.38
N CYS A 387 24.63 -15.06 21.71
CA CYS A 387 23.65 -14.33 22.51
C CYS A 387 23.48 -12.87 22.05
N ASP A 388 24.58 -12.13 21.83
CA ASP A 388 24.53 -10.71 21.42
C ASP A 388 23.91 -10.53 20.03
N GLU A 389 24.21 -11.44 19.10
CA GLU A 389 23.67 -11.44 17.73
C GLU A 389 22.15 -11.67 17.73
N TYR A 390 21.68 -12.69 18.46
CA TYR A 390 20.25 -12.95 18.64
C TYR A 390 19.56 -11.80 19.37
N HIS A 391 20.23 -11.19 20.35
CA HIS A 391 19.68 -10.05 21.05
C HIS A 391 19.44 -8.88 20.09
N THR A 392 20.44 -8.48 19.30
CA THR A 392 20.28 -7.41 18.29
C THR A 392 19.18 -7.75 17.28
N TYR A 393 19.16 -8.97 16.75
CA TYR A 393 18.11 -9.43 15.83
C TYR A 393 16.70 -9.32 16.43
N LEU A 394 16.54 -9.74 17.70
CA LEU A 394 15.25 -9.71 18.37
C LEU A 394 14.77 -8.28 18.68
N TYR A 395 15.66 -7.32 18.94
CA TYR A 395 15.24 -5.93 19.08
C TYR A 395 14.71 -5.36 17.77
N ASP A 396 15.46 -5.52 16.69
CA ASP A 396 15.06 -5.00 15.38
C ASP A 396 13.74 -5.63 14.90
N ILE A 397 13.56 -6.94 15.07
CA ILE A 397 12.31 -7.59 14.70
C ILE A 397 11.15 -7.21 15.63
N ASN A 398 11.41 -6.89 16.90
CA ASN A 398 10.36 -6.44 17.84
C ASN A 398 9.85 -5.04 17.49
N ASP A 399 10.74 -4.15 17.03
CA ASP A 399 10.36 -2.83 16.52
C ASP A 399 9.48 -2.96 15.27
N LEU A 400 9.82 -3.85 14.34
CA LEU A 400 8.98 -4.16 13.18
C LEU A 400 7.66 -4.80 13.60
N TYR A 401 7.70 -5.77 14.51
CA TYR A 401 6.50 -6.45 15.01
C TYR A 401 5.52 -5.47 15.65
N GLU A 402 6.01 -4.47 16.42
CA GLU A 402 5.18 -3.42 17.00
C GLU A 402 4.45 -2.56 15.96
N ILE A 403 5.11 -2.26 14.85
CA ILE A 403 4.53 -1.47 13.75
C ILE A 403 3.48 -2.32 13.02
N TYR A 404 3.88 -3.49 12.54
CA TYR A 404 3.06 -4.30 11.64
C TYR A 404 1.92 -5.04 12.35
N ILE A 405 2.01 -5.33 13.67
CA ILE A 405 0.86 -5.91 14.38
C ILE A 405 -0.33 -4.95 14.40
N LYS A 406 -0.09 -3.64 14.44
CA LYS A 406 -1.15 -2.61 14.42
C LYS A 406 -1.78 -2.51 13.03
N GLU A 407 -0.99 -2.66 11.97
CA GLU A 407 -1.45 -2.55 10.59
C GLU A 407 -2.11 -3.82 10.06
N CYS A 408 -1.60 -4.99 10.45
CA CYS A 408 -1.96 -6.28 9.86
C CYS A 408 -2.97 -7.08 10.66
N CYS A 409 -3.20 -6.75 11.94
CA CYS A 409 -4.07 -7.53 12.81
C CYS A 409 -5.33 -6.77 13.18
N TYR A 410 -6.47 -7.33 12.78
CA TYR A 410 -7.79 -6.85 13.17
C TYR A 410 -8.31 -7.70 14.33
N CYS A 411 -8.24 -7.19 15.54
CA CYS A 411 -8.64 -7.93 16.74
C CYS A 411 -10.04 -7.53 17.24
N LEU A 412 -10.73 -8.46 17.87
CA LEU A 412 -11.94 -8.27 18.67
C LEU A 412 -11.60 -8.36 20.15
N LYS A 413 -12.43 -7.77 21.02
CA LYS A 413 -12.29 -7.84 22.49
C LYS A 413 -12.37 -9.27 23.01
N SER A 414 -13.00 -10.17 22.25
CA SER A 414 -13.01 -11.62 22.52
C SER A 414 -11.61 -12.26 22.47
N GLY A 415 -10.61 -11.57 21.92
CA GLY A 415 -9.26 -12.07 21.71
C GLY A 415 -9.04 -12.73 20.35
N TYR A 416 -10.10 -12.86 19.54
CA TYR A 416 -10.01 -13.26 18.14
C TYR A 416 -9.32 -12.17 17.33
N CYS A 417 -8.39 -12.55 16.45
CA CYS A 417 -7.73 -11.62 15.52
C CYS A 417 -7.72 -12.21 14.12
N GLU A 418 -8.01 -11.36 13.14
CA GLU A 418 -7.93 -11.67 11.72
C GLU A 418 -6.66 -11.07 11.11
N GLU A 419 -6.04 -11.84 10.20
CA GLU A 419 -4.77 -11.52 9.56
C GLU A 419 -5.00 -10.90 8.18
N ASN A 420 -4.76 -9.60 8.04
CA ASN A 420 -4.85 -8.91 6.74
C ASN A 420 -3.59 -9.10 5.87
N CYS A 421 -2.47 -9.50 6.49
CA CYS A 421 -1.15 -9.60 5.85
C CYS A 421 -0.58 -11.03 5.94
N GLY A 422 -1.43 -12.05 5.80
CA GLY A 422 -1.07 -13.45 6.10
C GLY A 422 0.14 -14.00 5.32
N ASN A 423 0.57 -13.33 4.25
CA ASN A 423 1.77 -13.69 3.47
C ASN A 423 3.11 -13.34 4.16
N TYR A 424 3.12 -12.40 5.11
CA TYR A 424 4.36 -12.00 5.81
C TYR A 424 4.18 -11.66 7.29
N PHE A 425 2.96 -11.60 7.81
CA PHE A 425 2.70 -11.29 9.21
C PHE A 425 1.66 -12.21 9.82
N LEU A 426 1.96 -12.73 11.01
CA LEU A 426 1.05 -13.59 11.78
C LEU A 426 0.66 -12.90 13.10
N CYS A 427 -0.63 -12.87 13.39
CA CYS A 427 -1.21 -12.15 14.54
C CYS A 427 -1.22 -12.96 15.84
N ASN A 428 -0.88 -14.24 15.76
CA ASN A 428 -0.87 -15.13 16.90
C ASN A 428 0.23 -14.73 17.89
N GLU A 429 -0.15 -14.59 19.18
CA GLU A 429 0.75 -14.17 20.25
C GLU A 429 1.93 -15.11 20.46
N LYS A 430 1.85 -16.38 20.03
CA LYS A 430 3.00 -17.32 20.02
C LYS A 430 4.22 -16.67 19.37
N TYR A 431 4.02 -15.94 18.28
CA TYR A 431 5.10 -15.35 17.48
C TYR A 431 5.59 -14.00 17.99
N ASN A 432 5.14 -13.52 19.14
CA ASN A 432 5.68 -12.30 19.74
C ASN A 432 7.19 -12.47 20.01
N PRO A 433 8.08 -11.59 19.51
CA PRO A 433 9.52 -11.69 19.72
C PRO A 433 9.94 -11.76 21.20
N TYR A 434 9.13 -11.18 22.09
CA TYR A 434 9.30 -11.31 23.54
C TYR A 434 9.39 -12.78 24.01
N ASN A 435 8.64 -13.69 23.38
CA ASN A 435 8.65 -15.11 23.74
C ASN A 435 9.98 -15.80 23.41
N LEU A 436 10.70 -15.33 22.39
CA LEU A 436 12.05 -15.80 22.08
C LEU A 436 13.07 -15.12 23.00
N TYR A 437 12.90 -13.83 23.26
CA TYR A 437 13.74 -13.08 24.20
C TYR A 437 13.75 -13.71 25.60
N LEU A 438 12.59 -14.12 26.13
CA LEU A 438 12.51 -14.81 27.42
C LEU A 438 13.29 -16.14 27.48
N LYS A 439 13.54 -16.77 26.33
CA LYS A 439 14.30 -18.02 26.23
C LYS A 439 15.79 -17.79 26.06
N LEU A 440 16.21 -16.55 25.77
CA LEU A 440 17.61 -16.18 25.56
C LEU A 440 18.34 -16.14 26.91
N LYS A 441 19.21 -17.12 27.18
CA LYS A 441 19.94 -17.26 28.45
C LYS A 441 21.28 -16.51 28.44
N CYS A 442 21.26 -15.20 28.26
CA CYS A 442 22.47 -14.38 28.25
C CYS A 442 23.00 -14.12 29.67
N LYS A 443 24.23 -14.54 29.97
CA LYS A 443 24.88 -14.35 31.29
C LYS A 443 25.22 -12.89 31.63
N TYR A 444 25.22 -11.97 30.67
CA TYR A 444 25.77 -10.60 30.82
C TYR A 444 24.80 -9.45 30.45
N LEU A 445 23.49 -9.69 30.29
CA LEU A 445 22.54 -8.62 29.97
C LEU A 445 22.33 -7.68 31.18
N SER A 446 23.20 -6.67 31.28
CA SER A 446 23.14 -5.56 32.23
C SER A 446 22.99 -4.21 31.52
N SER A 447 22.42 -4.16 30.32
CA SER A 447 22.22 -2.90 29.58
C SER A 447 20.75 -2.47 29.52
N GLY A 448 20.29 -1.85 30.62
CA GLY A 448 19.28 -0.78 30.78
C GLY A 448 18.14 -0.45 29.79
N LYS A 449 17.85 -1.21 28.74
CA LYS A 449 16.63 -1.07 27.92
C LYS A 449 15.77 -2.30 28.14
N ASP A 450 14.65 -2.15 28.85
CA ASP A 450 13.68 -3.23 28.98
C ASP A 450 13.19 -3.67 27.59
N PHE A 451 13.35 -4.96 27.27
CA PHE A 451 12.71 -5.54 26.09
C PHE A 451 11.20 -5.57 26.34
N LYS A 452 10.46 -4.73 25.60
CA LYS A 452 9.02 -4.58 25.81
C LYS A 452 8.26 -5.68 25.11
N LYS A 453 7.34 -6.31 25.83
CA LYS A 453 6.31 -7.15 25.22
C LYS A 453 5.37 -6.27 24.42
N VAL A 454 5.25 -6.54 23.11
CA VAL A 454 4.32 -5.84 22.24
C VAL A 454 2.88 -6.29 22.56
N GLU A 455 2.02 -5.33 22.89
CA GLU A 455 0.61 -5.59 23.16
C GLU A 455 -0.18 -5.70 21.85
N LYS A 456 -1.26 -6.51 21.87
CA LYS A 456 -2.17 -6.60 20.74
C LYS A 456 -2.92 -5.28 20.52
N PRO A 457 -3.36 -5.00 19.27
CA PRO A 457 -4.25 -3.87 19.00
C PRO A 457 -5.50 -3.96 19.85
N LEU A 458 -6.03 -2.79 20.25
CA LEU A 458 -7.34 -2.74 20.91
C LEU A 458 -8.39 -3.34 19.99
N GLY A 459 -9.28 -4.16 20.57
CA GLY A 459 -10.39 -4.74 19.83
C GLY A 459 -11.19 -3.65 19.12
N VAL A 460 -11.52 -3.83 17.85
CA VAL A 460 -12.29 -2.85 17.06
C VAL A 460 -13.71 -2.61 17.61
N ASP A 461 -14.26 -3.64 18.24
CA ASP A 461 -15.51 -3.66 18.99
C ASP A 461 -15.34 -3.08 20.40
N HIS A 462 -14.11 -2.77 20.84
CA HIS A 462 -13.84 -2.23 22.16
C HIS A 462 -14.63 -0.95 22.41
N TYR A 463 -14.70 -0.05 21.43
CA TYR A 463 -15.47 1.18 21.56
C TYR A 463 -16.97 0.90 21.68
N VAL A 464 -17.50 0.07 20.78
CA VAL A 464 -18.92 -0.30 20.76
C VAL A 464 -19.31 -0.97 22.07
N ILE A 465 -18.54 -1.98 22.51
CA ILE A 465 -18.76 -2.68 23.78
C ILE A 465 -18.66 -1.72 24.97
N THR A 466 -17.66 -0.84 25.00
CA THR A 466 -17.48 0.11 26.10
C THR A 466 -18.62 1.14 26.14
N ALA A 467 -19.09 1.60 24.99
CA ALA A 467 -20.23 2.50 24.88
C ALA A 467 -21.54 1.81 25.31
N SER A 468 -21.76 0.56 24.87
CA SER A 468 -22.89 -0.26 25.30
C SER A 468 -22.87 -0.53 26.80
N GLN A 469 -21.70 -0.82 27.38
CA GLN A 469 -21.52 -1.02 28.82
C GLN A 469 -21.81 0.26 29.61
N LYS A 470 -21.28 1.41 29.19
CA LYS A 470 -21.59 2.71 29.80
C LYS A 470 -23.08 3.07 29.67
N SER A 471 -23.70 2.75 28.55
CA SER A 471 -25.14 2.94 28.34
C SER A 471 -25.98 1.99 29.21
N ALA A 472 -25.46 0.82 29.57
CA ALA A 472 -26.11 -0.11 30.49
C ALA A 472 -25.95 0.30 31.97
N GLU A 473 -24.85 0.97 32.31
CA GLU A 473 -24.59 1.54 33.65
C GLU A 473 -25.45 2.79 33.93
N GLY A 474 -25.80 3.55 32.88
CA GLY A 474 -26.75 4.67 32.95
C GLY A 474 -28.21 4.21 32.76
N THR A 475 -28.87 3.80 33.84
CA THR A 475 -30.36 3.66 33.93
C THR A 475 -31.04 2.95 32.75
N CYS A 476 -30.95 1.63 32.64
CA CYS A 476 -31.92 0.85 31.85
C CYS A 476 -32.37 -0.41 32.63
N THR A 477 -33.59 -0.37 33.18
CA THR A 477 -34.22 -1.51 33.84
C THR A 477 -34.69 -2.56 32.82
N LYS A 478 -33.82 -3.54 32.56
CA LYS A 478 -34.03 -4.95 32.14
C LYS A 478 -35.03 -5.36 31.04
N LEU A 479 -35.82 -4.50 30.40
CA LEU A 479 -36.74 -4.91 29.31
C LEU A 479 -36.75 -4.00 28.08
N ALA A 480 -36.16 -2.80 28.15
CA ALA A 480 -36.24 -1.80 27.07
C ALA A 480 -34.95 -1.62 26.23
N CYS A 481 -33.92 -2.42 26.47
CA CYS A 481 -32.59 -2.27 25.84
C CYS A 481 -32.16 -3.51 25.04
N ASP A 482 -33.10 -4.24 24.45
CA ASP A 482 -32.80 -5.26 23.44
C ASP A 482 -32.85 -4.59 22.04
N PRO A 483 -31.74 -4.54 21.29
CA PRO A 483 -31.67 -3.92 19.96
C PRO A 483 -32.70 -4.47 18.96
N PHE A 484 -33.28 -5.65 19.21
CA PHE A 484 -34.28 -6.27 18.35
C PHE A 484 -35.73 -5.83 18.61
N TYR A 485 -35.99 -4.95 19.59
CA TYR A 485 -37.36 -4.56 19.97
C TYR A 485 -37.93 -3.30 19.29
N PHE A 486 -37.13 -2.54 18.53
CA PHE A 486 -37.56 -1.25 17.99
C PHE A 486 -38.06 -1.26 16.54
N THR A 487 -38.36 -2.43 15.96
CA THR A 487 -39.02 -2.49 14.65
C THR A 487 -40.33 -3.29 14.70
N PRO A 488 -41.39 -2.87 13.98
CA PRO A 488 -42.65 -3.63 13.90
C PRO A 488 -42.50 -5.06 13.37
N PHE A 489 -41.37 -5.35 12.71
CA PHE A 489 -40.99 -6.69 12.21
C PHE A 489 -40.57 -7.67 13.32
N GLY A 490 -40.00 -7.19 14.43
CA GLY A 490 -39.47 -8.04 15.51
C GLY A 490 -40.54 -8.84 16.26
N SER A 491 -41.71 -8.24 16.49
CA SER A 491 -42.85 -8.89 17.17
C SER A 491 -43.49 -10.00 16.32
N TRP A 492 -43.37 -9.91 14.99
CA TRP A 492 -43.84 -10.92 14.05
C TRP A 492 -42.89 -12.13 13.94
N LEU A 493 -41.57 -11.91 14.00
CA LEU A 493 -40.55 -12.96 14.01
C LEU A 493 -40.62 -13.83 15.28
N ASN A 494 -40.79 -13.21 16.45
CA ASN A 494 -40.83 -13.94 17.73
C ASN A 494 -42.01 -14.93 17.85
N ARG A 495 -43.14 -14.65 17.17
CA ARG A 495 -44.30 -15.57 17.11
C ARG A 495 -44.11 -16.77 16.19
N LYS A 496 -43.19 -16.70 15.20
CA LYS A 496 -42.92 -17.81 14.28
C LYS A 496 -41.79 -18.74 14.76
N VAL A 497 -40.85 -18.24 15.56
CA VAL A 497 -39.69 -19.03 16.05
C VAL A 497 -40.09 -20.14 17.05
N HIS A 498 -41.15 -19.96 17.85
CA HIS A 498 -41.61 -21.00 18.78
C HIS A 498 -42.36 -22.18 18.14
N LYS A 499 -42.60 -22.16 16.83
CA LYS A 499 -43.21 -23.28 16.09
C LYS A 499 -42.34 -23.71 14.92
N LYS A 500 -41.18 -24.33 15.20
CA LYS A 500 -40.71 -25.60 14.58
C LYS A 500 -39.21 -25.81 14.88
N LYS A 501 -38.95 -26.90 15.60
CA LYS A 501 -37.64 -27.58 15.69
C LYS A 501 -37.47 -28.44 14.43
N LYS A 502 -36.24 -28.48 13.88
CA LYS A 502 -35.71 -29.28 12.74
C LYS A 502 -36.01 -28.78 11.31
N ILE A 503 -34.96 -28.37 10.59
CA ILE A 503 -34.46 -28.95 9.31
C ILE A 503 -33.21 -28.13 8.84
N LYS A 504 -32.26 -28.82 8.19
CA LYS A 504 -30.99 -28.37 7.58
C LYS A 504 -31.21 -27.77 6.16
N ASP A 505 -30.22 -26.97 5.74
CA ASP A 505 -29.76 -26.64 4.37
C ASP A 505 -30.52 -25.61 3.47
N TYR A 506 -29.72 -24.70 2.84
CA TYR A 506 -29.92 -23.80 1.65
C TYR A 506 -30.97 -22.67 1.79
N LEU A 507 -30.80 -21.37 1.46
CA LEU A 507 -30.10 -20.62 0.37
C LEU A 507 -30.25 -19.04 0.65
N PRO A 508 -29.82 -18.05 -0.19
CA PRO A 508 -28.73 -17.07 0.08
C PRO A 508 -29.07 -15.54 -0.10
N GLU A 509 -27.99 -14.70 -0.09
CA GLU A 509 -27.79 -13.30 -0.62
C GLU A 509 -28.36 -12.12 0.20
N GLU A 510 -27.67 -10.99 0.46
CA GLU A 510 -26.60 -10.26 -0.27
C GLU A 510 -25.50 -9.74 0.69
N HIS A 511 -24.23 -10.03 0.39
CA HIS A 511 -23.05 -9.39 0.98
C HIS A 511 -21.96 -9.32 -0.09
N ASP A 512 -21.84 -8.19 -0.79
CA ASP A 512 -20.69 -7.93 -1.66
C ASP A 512 -19.54 -7.35 -0.81
N GLN A 513 -18.78 -8.26 -0.21
CA GLN A 513 -17.37 -8.08 0.12
C GLN A 513 -16.62 -9.19 -0.60
N GLU A 514 -16.10 -8.90 -1.81
CA GLU A 514 -15.17 -9.81 -2.47
C GLU A 514 -13.82 -9.80 -1.72
N LEU A 515 -13.70 -10.79 -0.83
CA LEU A 515 -12.44 -11.39 -0.42
C LEU A 515 -11.75 -11.97 -1.67
N LEU A 516 -10.50 -11.60 -1.93
CA LEU A 516 -9.67 -12.29 -2.93
C LEU A 516 -8.65 -13.18 -2.24
N VAL A 517 -9.08 -14.42 -2.01
CA VAL A 517 -8.22 -15.60 -1.88
C VAL A 517 -8.31 -16.37 -3.21
N HIS A 518 -7.16 -16.53 -3.87
CA HIS A 518 -6.87 -17.29 -5.10
C HIS A 518 -7.40 -16.75 -6.44
N ASP A 519 -6.45 -16.40 -7.32
CA ASP A 519 -6.49 -16.82 -8.73
C ASP A 519 -5.07 -17.09 -9.25
N LEU A 520 -4.73 -18.38 -9.30
CA LEU A 520 -3.89 -18.95 -10.34
C LEU A 520 -4.88 -19.51 -11.37
N GLU A 521 -5.19 -18.78 -12.43
CA GLU A 521 -5.97 -19.37 -13.53
C GLU A 521 -5.12 -20.48 -14.19
N PRO A 522 -5.60 -21.74 -14.23
CA PRO A 522 -5.01 -22.76 -15.06
C PRO A 522 -5.39 -22.47 -16.51
N THR A 523 -4.41 -22.11 -17.31
CA THR A 523 -4.57 -22.05 -18.77
C THR A 523 -5.01 -23.42 -19.29
N TYR A 524 -6.26 -23.49 -19.74
CA TYR A 524 -6.85 -24.67 -20.34
C TYR A 524 -6.18 -24.93 -21.70
N ILE A 525 -5.25 -25.89 -21.73
CA ILE A 525 -4.63 -26.34 -22.98
C ILE A 525 -5.67 -27.13 -23.78
N ASN A 526 -5.93 -26.61 -24.98
CA ASN A 526 -6.83 -27.15 -26.00
C ASN A 526 -6.36 -28.56 -26.45
N SER A 527 -7.05 -29.62 -26.04
CA SER A 527 -6.86 -30.96 -26.60
C SER A 527 -7.87 -31.21 -27.73
N ARG A 528 -7.44 -31.00 -28.98
CA ARG A 528 -8.15 -31.52 -30.15
C ARG A 528 -8.02 -33.04 -30.19
N ASN A 529 -9.17 -33.71 -30.14
CA ASN A 529 -9.55 -34.94 -30.86
C ASN A 529 -10.15 -36.02 -29.96
N ARG A 530 -11.49 -36.01 -29.83
CA ARG A 530 -12.30 -37.23 -30.03
C ARG A 530 -13.72 -36.84 -30.40
N LYS A 531 -14.11 -37.23 -31.62
CA LYS A 531 -15.47 -37.16 -32.17
C LYS A 531 -16.46 -37.84 -31.22
N LEU A 532 -17.57 -37.17 -30.93
CA LEU A 532 -18.85 -37.82 -30.67
C LEU A 532 -19.97 -36.93 -31.22
N ARG A 533 -20.69 -37.48 -32.20
CA ARG A 533 -21.89 -36.91 -32.84
C ARG A 533 -23.13 -37.23 -31.98
N LEU A 534 -24.22 -36.56 -32.38
CA LEU A 534 -25.65 -36.85 -32.19
C LEU A 534 -26.32 -35.88 -31.21
N LEU A 535 -27.48 -35.28 -31.45
CA LEU A 535 -28.37 -35.03 -32.60
C LEU A 535 -29.48 -34.14 -31.98
N TYR A 536 -29.89 -33.06 -32.64
CA TYR A 536 -31.09 -32.31 -32.25
C TYR A 536 -32.34 -33.18 -32.43
N HIS A 537 -33.24 -33.17 -31.44
CA HIS A 537 -34.67 -33.22 -31.71
C HIS A 537 -35.44 -32.35 -30.72
N SER A 538 -36.18 -31.41 -31.30
CA SER A 538 -37.27 -30.63 -30.72
C SER A 538 -38.49 -31.51 -30.46
N ALA A 539 -39.23 -31.18 -29.40
CA ALA A 539 -40.69 -31.22 -29.38
C ALA A 539 -41.17 -29.99 -28.60
#